data_AF-A0A2H3DX89-F1
#
_entry.id   AF-A0A2H3DX89-F1
#
_cell.length_a   1.000
_cell.length_b   1.000
_cell.length_c   1.000
_cell.angle_alpha   90.00
_cell.angle_beta   90.00
_cell.angle_gamma   90.00
#
_symmetry.space_group_name_H-M   'P 1'
#
loop_
_entity.id
_entity.type
_entity.pdbx_description
1 polymer ?
#
loop_
_entity_poly.entity_id
_entity_poly.type
_entity_poly.pdbx_seq_one_letter_code
_entity_poly.pdbx_strand_id
1 'polypeptide(L)'
;MDTRYYRDGDGQQPWEVAREMIPALEASGNTSSSAWVLHGAYKEFAEGVRIMNGVTVDEGGDLRGEENGFQHLVNGMIREDRVFHLEKEALWISAYNRLGTLERERHDPWLAAGPDYLKREAPSRLAEKGWDVVRPDIDLTIRFWVLRGKIEGALDGNVVSENEYYGRCLEVVEWGRELWKDVPASVRGEVFDESFIRGLRNLYLLSILQCYGFNRLDTKLAEKLTAEADILLRSLETDPAPGDNADPGFKLSFYDYCRGSAYACKAFFHSDLARRGSSVEQNSQLAGEYYLQAAEAYPVDDEHHCQYLNKRWISWPDFGCR
;
A
#
# COMPACT_ATOMS: atom_id res chain seq x y z
N MET A 1 2.07 -16.47 -0.50
CA MET A 1 0.78 -15.89 -0.08
C MET A 1 -0.15 -16.12 -1.24
N ASP A 2 -1.23 -16.84 -0.99
CA ASP A 2 -2.23 -17.15 -2.00
C ASP A 2 -3.33 -16.11 -1.82
N THR A 3 -3.16 -14.94 -2.44
CA THR A 3 -4.16 -13.87 -2.49
C THR A 3 -5.24 -14.24 -3.49
N ARG A 4 -5.89 -15.39 -3.27
CA ARG A 4 -7.14 -15.72 -3.94
C ARG A 4 -8.16 -14.68 -3.48
N TYR A 5 -8.35 -13.67 -4.33
CA TYR A 5 -9.45 -12.72 -4.31
C TYR A 5 -10.68 -13.40 -3.75
N TYR A 6 -11.26 -12.82 -2.69
CA TYR A 6 -12.49 -13.30 -2.07
C TYR A 6 -13.48 -13.57 -3.21
N ARG A 7 -13.69 -14.86 -3.53
CA ARG A 7 -14.80 -15.25 -4.39
C ARG A 7 -16.04 -14.81 -3.65
N ASP A 8 -16.98 -14.18 -4.36
CA ASP A 8 -18.36 -13.99 -3.92
C ASP A 8 -18.92 -15.36 -3.48
N GLY A 9 -18.68 -15.70 -2.21
CA GLY A 9 -19.30 -16.77 -1.48
C GLY A 9 -20.31 -16.14 -0.53
N ASP A 10 -21.30 -16.91 -0.11
CA ASP A 10 -22.43 -16.47 0.73
C ASP A 10 -22.05 -15.95 2.15
N GLY A 11 -20.79 -15.59 2.39
CA GLY A 11 -20.29 -15.02 3.64
C GLY A 11 -20.10 -13.50 3.54
N GLN A 12 -20.24 -12.81 4.67
CA GLN A 12 -19.95 -11.38 4.79
C GLN A 12 -18.47 -11.10 4.44
N GLN A 13 -18.23 -10.00 3.73
CA GLN A 13 -16.88 -9.54 3.40
C GLN A 13 -16.19 -8.97 4.64
N PRO A 14 -14.85 -9.01 4.74
CA PRO A 14 -14.12 -8.54 5.93
C PRO A 14 -14.44 -7.10 6.35
N TRP A 15 -14.62 -6.20 5.39
CA TRP A 15 -14.98 -4.80 5.66
C TRP A 15 -16.42 -4.61 6.14
N GLU A 16 -17.33 -5.54 5.83
CA GLU A 16 -18.71 -5.53 6.34
C GLU A 16 -18.74 -5.93 7.81
N VAL A 17 -18.01 -7.00 8.15
CA VAL A 17 -17.80 -7.41 9.54
C VAL A 17 -17.12 -6.30 10.34
N ALA A 18 -16.07 -5.68 9.79
CA ALA A 18 -15.40 -4.55 10.41
C ALA A 18 -16.36 -3.39 10.72
N ARG A 19 -17.21 -3.01 9.76
CA ARG A 19 -18.23 -1.96 9.94
C ARG A 19 -19.19 -2.29 11.08
N GLU A 20 -19.62 -3.54 11.20
CA GLU A 20 -20.52 -4.00 12.27
C GLU A 20 -19.85 -3.98 13.66
N MET A 21 -18.52 -4.12 13.72
CA MET A 21 -17.74 -4.08 14.97
C MET A 21 -17.51 -2.67 15.51
N ILE A 22 -17.47 -1.63 14.65
CA ILE A 22 -17.09 -0.26 15.04
C ILE A 22 -17.86 0.27 16.26
N PRO A 23 -19.21 0.20 16.34
CA PRO A 23 -19.93 0.77 17.48
C PRO A 23 -19.55 0.15 18.83
N ALA A 24 -19.24 -1.16 18.86
CA ALA A 24 -18.82 -1.85 20.06
C ALA A 24 -17.37 -1.49 20.46
N LEU A 25 -16.49 -1.29 19.47
CA LEU A 25 -15.12 -0.82 19.69
C LEU A 25 -15.10 0.61 20.23
N GLU A 26 -15.92 1.49 19.69
CA GLU A 26 -16.13 2.85 20.21
C GLU A 26 -16.63 2.83 21.66
N ALA A 27 -17.67 2.04 21.94
CA ALA A 27 -18.26 1.96 23.28
C ALA A 27 -17.28 1.39 24.34
N SER A 28 -16.37 0.52 23.93
CA SER A 28 -15.35 -0.06 24.82
C SER A 28 -14.05 0.73 24.89
N GLY A 29 -13.87 1.74 24.03
CA GLY A 29 -12.60 2.45 23.88
C GLY A 29 -11.46 1.58 23.33
N ASN A 30 -11.78 0.45 22.66
CA ASN A 30 -10.77 -0.45 22.12
C ASN A 30 -10.23 0.10 20.79
N THR A 31 -9.02 0.63 20.81
CA THR A 31 -8.31 1.16 19.63
C THR A 31 -7.41 0.12 18.94
N SER A 32 -7.34 -1.11 19.43
CA SER A 32 -6.47 -2.18 18.92
C SER A 32 -7.31 -3.29 18.29
N SER A 33 -7.84 -3.01 17.09
CA SER A 33 -8.61 -3.96 16.29
C SER A 33 -8.38 -3.71 14.81
N SER A 34 -8.26 -4.79 14.02
CA SER A 34 -8.17 -4.72 12.55
C SER A 34 -9.41 -4.09 11.91
N ALA A 35 -10.56 -4.09 12.60
CA ALA A 35 -11.79 -3.47 12.13
C ALA A 35 -11.63 -1.97 11.81
N TRP A 36 -10.84 -1.24 12.59
CA TRP A 36 -10.57 0.19 12.35
C TRP A 36 -9.88 0.43 11.00
N VAL A 37 -8.93 -0.44 10.66
CA VAL A 37 -8.15 -0.40 9.42
C VAL A 37 -9.06 -0.74 8.23
N LEU A 38 -9.72 -1.89 8.29
CA LEU A 38 -10.59 -2.39 7.23
C LEU A 38 -11.77 -1.45 6.95
N HIS A 39 -12.43 -0.95 8.00
CA HIS A 39 -13.57 -0.04 7.84
C HIS A 39 -13.14 1.28 7.21
N GLY A 40 -12.08 1.91 7.71
CA GLY A 40 -11.57 3.18 7.18
C GLY A 40 -11.10 3.06 5.74
N ALA A 41 -10.34 2.02 5.42
CA ALA A 41 -9.85 1.77 4.07
C ALA A 41 -10.98 1.48 3.08
N TYR A 42 -11.97 0.67 3.47
CA TYR A 42 -13.09 0.36 2.60
C TYR A 42 -13.97 1.59 2.36
N LYS A 43 -14.16 2.46 3.35
CA LYS A 43 -14.90 3.71 3.17
C LYS A 43 -14.27 4.59 2.09
N GLU A 44 -12.95 4.75 2.11
CA GLU A 44 -12.21 5.48 1.07
C GLU A 44 -12.32 4.77 -0.29
N PHE A 45 -12.05 3.46 -0.33
CA PHE A 45 -12.10 2.70 -1.58
C PHE A 45 -13.49 2.72 -2.23
N ALA A 46 -14.54 2.49 -1.44
CA ALA A 46 -15.93 2.48 -1.89
C ALA A 46 -16.37 3.85 -2.42
N GLU A 47 -15.88 4.95 -1.85
CA GLU A 47 -16.13 6.29 -2.37
C GLU A 47 -15.47 6.50 -3.74
N GLY A 48 -14.24 6.02 -3.90
CA GLY A 48 -13.56 6.02 -5.20
C GLY A 48 -14.32 5.20 -6.26
N VAL A 49 -14.83 4.03 -5.88
CA VAL A 49 -15.69 3.20 -6.75
C VAL A 49 -17.00 3.91 -7.09
N ARG A 50 -17.63 4.61 -6.13
CA ARG A 50 -18.84 5.40 -6.36
C ARG A 50 -18.60 6.50 -7.39
N ILE A 51 -17.54 7.29 -7.23
CA ILE A 51 -17.15 8.36 -8.15
C ILE A 51 -16.89 7.78 -9.55
N MET A 52 -16.08 6.72 -9.62
CA MET A 52 -15.75 6.04 -10.88
C MET A 52 -17.01 5.55 -11.62
N ASN A 53 -17.96 4.95 -10.91
CA ASN A 53 -19.22 4.48 -11.48
C ASN A 53 -20.19 5.62 -11.84
N GLY A 54 -20.03 6.80 -11.23
CA GLY A 54 -20.80 8.01 -11.52
C GLY A 54 -20.39 8.73 -12.79
N VAL A 55 -19.28 8.33 -13.44
CA VAL A 55 -18.83 8.94 -14.70
C VAL A 55 -19.71 8.47 -15.87
N THR A 56 -20.38 9.42 -16.50
CA THR A 56 -21.34 9.21 -17.60
C THR A 56 -20.91 9.97 -18.85
N VAL A 57 -21.45 9.56 -20.00
CA VAL A 57 -21.30 10.28 -21.29
C VAL A 57 -22.60 11.05 -21.53
N ASP A 58 -22.51 12.34 -21.82
CA ASP A 58 -23.69 13.15 -22.13
C ASP A 58 -24.14 13.00 -23.60
N GLU A 59 -25.21 13.70 -23.98
CA GLU A 59 -25.75 13.66 -25.35
C GLU A 59 -24.77 14.19 -26.42
N GLY A 60 -23.81 15.02 -26.01
CA GLY A 60 -22.77 15.57 -26.88
C GLY A 60 -21.57 14.64 -27.05
N GLY A 61 -21.49 13.57 -26.24
CA GLY A 61 -20.34 12.67 -26.20
C GLY A 61 -19.28 13.06 -25.18
N ASP A 62 -19.50 14.11 -24.38
CA ASP A 62 -18.55 14.58 -23.37
C ASP A 62 -18.72 13.80 -22.06
N LEU A 63 -17.61 13.56 -21.36
CA LEU A 63 -17.63 12.90 -20.07
C LEU A 63 -18.05 13.85 -18.95
N ARG A 64 -18.98 13.40 -18.10
CA ARG A 64 -19.45 14.13 -16.92
C ARG A 64 -19.34 13.25 -15.68
N GLY A 65 -18.87 13.85 -14.59
CA GLY A 65 -18.70 13.17 -13.31
C GLY A 65 -17.92 14.01 -12.31
N GLU A 66 -17.86 13.48 -11.09
CA GLU A 66 -17.00 13.95 -10.01
C GLU A 66 -15.53 13.57 -10.29
N GLU A 67 -14.60 14.38 -9.78
CA GLU A 67 -13.15 14.14 -9.82
C GLU A 67 -12.64 13.46 -8.55
N ASN A 68 -11.35 13.13 -8.52
CA ASN A 68 -10.63 12.58 -7.38
C ASN A 68 -11.04 11.13 -7.04
N GLY A 69 -11.60 10.40 -8.01
CA GLY A 69 -11.92 8.99 -7.81
C GLY A 69 -10.65 8.16 -7.58
N PHE A 70 -9.56 8.47 -8.30
CA PHE A 70 -8.27 7.81 -8.07
C PHE A 70 -7.64 8.16 -6.72
N GLN A 71 -7.88 9.36 -6.19
CA GLN A 71 -7.45 9.72 -4.84
C GLN A 71 -8.06 8.78 -3.80
N HIS A 72 -9.38 8.62 -3.81
CA HIS A 72 -10.08 7.76 -2.87
C HIS A 72 -9.72 6.28 -3.03
N LEU A 73 -9.63 5.78 -4.27
CA LEU A 73 -9.21 4.39 -4.54
C LEU A 73 -7.82 4.11 -3.97
N VAL A 74 -6.84 4.98 -4.26
CA VAL A 74 -5.46 4.79 -3.79
C VAL A 74 -5.33 4.97 -2.29
N ASN A 75 -6.03 5.94 -1.69
CA ASN A 75 -6.00 6.15 -0.24
C ASN A 75 -6.55 4.92 0.51
N GLY A 76 -7.63 4.31 0.01
CA GLY A 76 -8.14 3.05 0.55
C GLY A 76 -7.11 1.91 0.44
N MET A 77 -6.52 1.73 -0.74
CA MET A 77 -5.54 0.65 -0.98
C MET A 77 -4.24 0.79 -0.18
N ILE A 78 -3.70 2.01 -0.09
CA ILE A 78 -2.47 2.28 0.67
C ILE A 78 -2.72 2.04 2.17
N ARG A 79 -3.94 2.32 2.66
CA ARG A 79 -4.33 2.07 4.04
C ARG A 79 -4.49 0.58 4.34
N GLU A 80 -5.11 -0.17 3.43
CA GLU A 80 -5.32 -1.62 3.54
C GLU A 80 -5.56 -2.24 2.16
N ASP A 81 -4.60 -3.04 1.69
CA ASP A 81 -4.66 -3.64 0.35
C ASP A 81 -5.82 -4.63 0.17
N ARG A 82 -6.28 -5.28 1.26
CA ARG A 82 -7.38 -6.26 1.23
C ARG A 82 -8.72 -5.68 0.76
N VAL A 83 -8.89 -4.36 0.80
CA VAL A 83 -10.12 -3.72 0.32
C VAL A 83 -10.17 -3.61 -1.20
N PHE A 84 -9.06 -3.84 -1.91
CA PHE A 84 -9.04 -3.84 -3.37
C PHE A 84 -9.81 -5.05 -3.92
N HIS A 85 -10.88 -4.77 -4.68
CA HIS A 85 -11.66 -5.78 -5.39
C HIS A 85 -12.24 -5.19 -6.67
N LEU A 86 -12.50 -6.06 -7.65
CA LEU A 86 -13.02 -5.71 -8.96
C LEU A 86 -14.42 -6.30 -9.12
N GLU A 87 -15.46 -5.57 -8.69
CA GLU A 87 -16.84 -6.02 -8.91
C GLU A 87 -17.15 -6.00 -10.41
N LYS A 88 -17.47 -7.18 -10.99
CA LYS A 88 -17.75 -7.34 -12.42
C LYS A 88 -16.63 -6.73 -13.28
N GLU A 89 -15.45 -7.36 -13.23
CA GLU A 89 -14.18 -6.93 -13.85
C GLU A 89 -14.32 -6.07 -15.13
N ALA A 90 -15.02 -6.56 -16.16
CA ALA A 90 -15.17 -5.81 -17.42
C ALA A 90 -15.86 -4.44 -17.27
N LEU A 91 -16.87 -4.35 -16.40
CA LEU A 91 -17.56 -3.10 -16.09
C LEU A 91 -16.68 -2.17 -15.24
N TRP A 92 -15.95 -2.74 -14.27
CA TRP A 92 -15.02 -2.00 -13.44
C TRP A 92 -13.92 -1.35 -14.29
N ILE A 93 -13.29 -2.12 -15.19
CA ILE A 93 -12.24 -1.63 -16.09
C ILE A 93 -12.79 -0.56 -17.05
N SER A 94 -14.03 -0.72 -17.53
CA SER A 94 -14.68 0.31 -18.34
C SER A 94 -14.88 1.61 -17.56
N ALA A 95 -15.34 1.53 -16.31
CA ALA A 95 -15.54 2.69 -15.44
C ALA A 95 -14.20 3.36 -15.07
N TYR A 96 -13.17 2.57 -14.75
CA TYR A 96 -11.80 3.02 -14.52
C TYR A 96 -11.25 3.82 -15.71
N ASN A 97 -11.43 3.31 -16.93
CA ASN A 97 -10.97 4.00 -18.13
C ASN A 97 -11.75 5.29 -18.38
N ARG A 98 -13.06 5.34 -18.10
CA ARG A 98 -13.85 6.58 -18.21
C ARG A 98 -13.40 7.64 -17.20
N LEU A 99 -13.21 7.26 -15.94
CA LEU A 99 -12.68 8.17 -14.93
C LEU A 99 -11.28 8.67 -15.32
N GLY A 100 -10.41 7.78 -15.80
CA GLY A 100 -9.09 8.15 -16.29
C GLY A 100 -9.12 9.14 -17.44
N THR A 101 -10.06 9.00 -18.39
CA THR A 101 -10.23 10.02 -19.44
C THR A 101 -10.74 11.33 -18.87
N LEU A 102 -11.75 11.31 -18.00
CA LEU A 102 -12.33 12.50 -17.39
C LEU A 102 -11.28 13.34 -16.65
N GLU A 103 -10.49 12.71 -15.77
CA GLU A 103 -9.48 13.44 -14.99
C GLU A 103 -8.35 13.97 -15.89
N ARG A 104 -8.03 13.28 -17.00
CA ARG A 104 -7.06 13.76 -18.01
C ARG A 104 -7.57 14.87 -18.92
N GLU A 105 -8.88 15.09 -19.01
CA GLU A 105 -9.42 16.27 -19.69
C GLU A 105 -9.25 17.52 -18.84
N ARG A 106 -9.09 17.35 -17.52
CA ARG A 106 -9.00 18.44 -16.53
C ARG A 106 -7.56 18.67 -16.04
N HIS A 107 -6.71 17.65 -16.12
CA HIS A 107 -5.32 17.65 -15.70
C HIS A 107 -4.38 17.17 -16.82
N ASP A 108 -3.10 17.48 -16.72
CA ASP A 108 -2.07 17.07 -17.69
C ASP A 108 -1.03 16.11 -17.06
N PRO A 109 -1.43 14.93 -16.55
CA PRO A 109 -0.53 14.02 -15.84
C PRO A 109 0.50 13.35 -16.76
N TRP A 110 1.66 12.98 -16.21
CA TRP A 110 2.78 12.35 -16.91
C TRP A 110 2.62 10.83 -17.12
N LEU A 111 1.44 10.38 -17.56
CA LEU A 111 1.10 8.95 -17.56
C LEU A 111 1.93 8.10 -18.52
N ALA A 112 2.33 8.66 -19.66
CA ALA A 112 3.15 7.99 -20.68
C ALA A 112 4.66 8.13 -20.44
N ALA A 113 5.05 8.89 -19.40
CA ALA A 113 6.44 9.20 -19.12
C ALA A 113 6.96 8.35 -17.94
N GLY A 114 8.28 8.24 -17.82
CA GLY A 114 8.91 7.68 -16.63
C GLY A 114 9.26 8.76 -15.58
N PRO A 115 9.69 8.35 -14.37
CA PRO A 115 10.13 9.26 -13.32
C PRO A 115 11.14 10.33 -13.81
N ASP A 116 12.14 9.95 -14.59
CA ASP A 116 13.17 10.87 -15.11
C ASP A 116 12.59 12.05 -15.92
N TYR A 117 11.55 11.78 -16.72
CA TYR A 117 10.92 12.80 -17.53
C TYR A 117 10.12 13.77 -16.65
N LEU A 118 9.30 13.22 -15.73
CA LEU A 118 8.55 14.02 -14.76
C LEU A 118 9.48 14.90 -13.93
N LYS A 119 10.56 14.33 -13.38
CA LYS A 119 11.54 15.05 -12.56
C LYS A 119 12.19 16.22 -13.29
N ARG A 120 12.40 16.07 -14.60
CA ARG A 120 12.98 17.14 -15.44
C ARG A 120 11.96 18.21 -15.78
N GLU A 121 10.73 17.83 -16.11
CA GLU A 121 9.72 18.77 -16.61
C GLU A 121 8.99 19.52 -15.50
N ALA A 122 8.63 18.82 -14.41
CA ALA A 122 7.80 19.36 -13.34
C ALA A 122 8.33 20.68 -12.75
N PRO A 123 9.65 20.89 -12.50
CA PRO A 123 10.16 22.19 -12.04
C PRO A 123 9.95 23.32 -13.04
N SER A 124 10.10 23.03 -14.35
CA SER A 124 9.89 24.01 -15.42
C SER A 124 8.41 24.37 -15.53
N ARG A 125 7.54 23.35 -15.55
CA ARG A 125 6.09 23.53 -15.58
C ARG A 125 5.59 24.29 -14.35
N LEU A 126 6.22 24.07 -13.20
CA LEU A 126 5.89 24.76 -11.97
C LEU A 126 6.21 26.25 -12.05
N ALA A 127 7.38 26.60 -12.59
CA ALA A 127 7.77 27.99 -12.79
C ALA A 127 6.84 28.74 -13.77
N GLU A 128 6.26 28.04 -14.73
CA GLU A 128 5.37 28.60 -15.74
C GLU A 128 3.90 28.70 -15.28
N LYS A 129 3.35 27.61 -14.74
CA LYS A 129 1.91 27.46 -14.46
C LYS A 129 1.53 27.62 -12.99
N GLY A 130 2.50 27.54 -12.09
CA GLY A 130 2.27 27.60 -10.65
C GLY A 130 1.86 26.28 -10.01
N TRP A 131 1.86 26.28 -8.67
CA TRP A 131 1.70 25.08 -7.85
C TRP A 131 0.30 24.47 -7.93
N ASP A 132 -0.74 25.31 -8.06
CA ASP A 132 -2.14 24.87 -8.14
C ASP A 132 -2.43 24.02 -9.39
N VAL A 133 -1.60 24.16 -10.43
CA VAL A 133 -1.70 23.34 -11.65
C VAL A 133 -0.81 22.10 -11.53
N VAL A 134 0.46 22.29 -11.13
CA VAL A 134 1.44 21.19 -11.16
C VAL A 134 1.23 20.17 -10.06
N ARG A 135 0.78 20.58 -8.86
CA ARG A 135 0.58 19.64 -7.75
C ARG A 135 -0.49 18.59 -8.09
N PRO A 136 -1.71 18.94 -8.56
CA PRO A 136 -2.69 17.95 -8.99
C PRO A 136 -2.19 17.03 -10.12
N ASP A 137 -1.45 17.54 -11.09
CA ASP A 137 -0.88 16.71 -12.18
C ASP A 137 0.09 15.64 -11.63
N ILE A 138 0.92 15.99 -10.63
CA ILE A 138 1.83 15.04 -9.98
C ILE A 138 1.05 14.02 -9.15
N ASP A 139 0.09 14.49 -8.35
CA ASP A 139 -0.77 13.64 -7.52
C ASP A 139 -1.50 12.58 -8.37
N LEU A 140 -2.14 13.01 -9.46
CA LEU A 140 -2.82 12.15 -10.40
C LEU A 140 -1.86 11.15 -11.07
N THR A 141 -0.65 11.59 -11.44
CA THR A 141 0.36 10.70 -12.04
C THR A 141 0.74 9.56 -11.10
N ILE A 142 1.04 9.88 -9.84
CA ILE A 142 1.45 8.88 -8.84
C ILE A 142 0.31 7.91 -8.60
N ARG A 143 -0.90 8.41 -8.36
CA ARG A 143 -2.08 7.58 -8.06
C ARG A 143 -2.45 6.67 -9.23
N PHE A 144 -2.32 7.16 -10.46
CA PHE A 144 -2.51 6.34 -11.65
C PHE A 144 -1.48 5.22 -11.73
N TRP A 145 -0.19 5.49 -11.48
CA TRP A 145 0.83 4.43 -11.46
C TRP A 145 0.61 3.41 -10.34
N VAL A 146 0.20 3.83 -9.14
CA VAL A 146 -0.14 2.91 -8.05
C VAL A 146 -1.28 1.98 -8.48
N LEU A 147 -2.39 2.53 -8.98
CA LEU A 147 -3.52 1.72 -9.44
C LEU A 147 -3.16 0.82 -10.61
N ARG A 148 -2.40 1.34 -11.60
CA ARG A 148 -1.95 0.54 -12.73
C ARG A 148 -1.10 -0.63 -12.27
N GLY A 149 -0.16 -0.41 -11.36
CA GLY A 149 0.64 -1.47 -10.75
C GLY A 149 -0.21 -2.53 -10.08
N LYS A 150 -1.20 -2.13 -9.28
CA LYS A 150 -2.10 -3.06 -8.62
C LYS A 150 -2.92 -3.89 -9.60
N ILE A 151 -3.48 -3.25 -10.64
CA ILE A 151 -4.29 -3.93 -11.65
C ILE A 151 -3.46 -4.98 -12.40
N GLU A 152 -2.23 -4.65 -12.80
CA GLU A 152 -1.31 -5.58 -13.48
C GLU A 152 -0.93 -6.77 -12.57
N GLY A 153 -0.66 -6.51 -11.30
CA GLY A 153 -0.40 -7.56 -10.31
C GLY A 153 -1.62 -8.45 -10.08
N ALA A 154 -2.82 -7.86 -10.06
CA ALA A 154 -4.04 -8.54 -9.69
C ALA A 154 -4.67 -9.38 -10.81
N LEU A 155 -4.74 -8.82 -12.02
CA LEU A 155 -5.38 -9.48 -13.17
C LEU A 155 -4.43 -10.42 -13.89
N ASP A 156 -3.20 -9.97 -14.13
CA ASP A 156 -2.24 -10.71 -14.96
C ASP A 156 -1.26 -11.54 -14.12
N GLY A 157 -1.33 -11.46 -12.78
CA GLY A 157 -0.34 -12.06 -11.89
C GLY A 157 1.06 -11.45 -12.07
N ASN A 158 1.15 -10.26 -12.67
CA ASN A 158 2.39 -9.64 -13.09
C ASN A 158 3.00 -8.81 -11.95
N VAL A 159 3.47 -9.52 -10.93
CA VAL A 159 4.09 -8.92 -9.73
C VAL A 159 5.35 -8.10 -10.05
N VAL A 160 6.02 -8.38 -11.17
CA VAL A 160 7.19 -7.63 -11.63
C VAL A 160 6.78 -6.22 -12.06
N SER A 161 5.71 -6.10 -12.86
CA SER A 161 5.17 -4.79 -13.25
C SER A 161 4.57 -4.06 -12.05
N GLU A 162 3.87 -4.74 -11.15
CA GLU A 162 3.41 -4.13 -9.88
C GLU A 162 4.59 -3.53 -9.10
N ASN A 163 5.68 -4.28 -8.92
CA ASN A 163 6.88 -3.80 -8.26
C ASN A 163 7.51 -2.60 -8.96
N GLU A 164 7.58 -2.63 -10.29
CA GLU A 164 8.14 -1.53 -11.08
C GLU A 164 7.32 -0.24 -10.92
N TYR A 165 5.99 -0.32 -11.00
CA TYR A 165 5.12 0.86 -10.83
C TYR A 165 5.23 1.47 -9.43
N TYR A 166 5.21 0.66 -8.37
CA TYR A 166 5.40 1.18 -7.01
C TYR A 166 6.80 1.79 -6.82
N GLY A 167 7.84 1.19 -7.41
CA GLY A 167 9.20 1.73 -7.40
C GLY A 167 9.29 3.11 -8.08
N ARG A 168 8.64 3.27 -9.24
CA ARG A 168 8.54 4.57 -9.93
C ARG A 168 7.84 5.63 -9.08
N CYS A 169 6.78 5.24 -8.37
CA CYS A 169 6.07 6.15 -7.46
C CYS A 169 6.97 6.62 -6.32
N LEU A 170 7.65 5.68 -5.63
CA LEU A 170 8.58 5.99 -4.55
C LEU A 170 9.69 6.94 -5.00
N GLU A 171 10.27 6.66 -6.17
CA GLU A 171 11.31 7.48 -6.76
C GLU A 171 10.86 8.95 -6.96
N VAL A 172 9.60 9.19 -7.34
CA VAL A 172 9.05 10.54 -7.53
C VAL A 172 8.69 11.20 -6.21
N VAL A 173 8.04 10.48 -5.28
CA VAL A 173 7.62 11.09 -3.99
C VAL A 173 8.82 11.43 -3.11
N GLU A 174 9.88 10.62 -3.11
CA GLU A 174 11.12 10.92 -2.39
C GLU A 174 11.83 12.14 -2.98
N TRP A 175 11.96 12.17 -4.31
CA TRP A 175 12.54 13.30 -5.03
C TRP A 175 11.77 14.60 -4.75
N GLY A 176 10.44 14.55 -4.89
CA GLY A 176 9.60 15.73 -4.69
C GLY A 176 9.62 16.20 -3.24
N ARG A 177 9.63 15.28 -2.28
CA ARG A 177 9.75 15.62 -0.87
C ARG A 177 11.05 16.34 -0.53
N GLU A 178 12.18 15.93 -1.12
CA GLU A 178 13.46 16.63 -0.92
C GLU A 178 13.46 17.98 -1.63
N LEU A 179 12.98 18.03 -2.88
CA LEU A 179 12.94 19.24 -3.69
C LEU A 179 12.05 20.33 -3.06
N TRP A 180 10.93 19.92 -2.46
CA TRP A 180 9.92 20.81 -1.88
C TRP A 180 9.82 20.69 -0.36
N LYS A 181 10.94 20.38 0.31
CA LYS A 181 10.98 20.24 1.77
C LYS A 181 10.58 21.50 2.53
N ASP A 182 10.82 22.67 1.92
CA ASP A 182 10.50 23.98 2.50
C ASP A 182 9.06 24.42 2.20
N VAL A 183 8.30 23.67 1.37
CA VAL A 183 6.88 23.93 1.13
C VAL A 183 6.08 23.37 2.31
N PRO A 184 5.20 24.17 2.95
CA PRO A 184 4.37 23.70 4.05
C PRO A 184 3.54 22.46 3.66
N ALA A 185 3.42 21.49 4.56
CA ALA A 185 2.71 20.23 4.30
C ALA A 185 1.28 20.46 3.77
N SER A 186 0.55 21.44 4.33
CA SER A 186 -0.81 21.81 3.90
C SER A 186 -0.92 22.29 2.44
N VAL A 187 0.20 22.68 1.82
CA VAL A 187 0.27 23.16 0.44
C VAL A 187 0.96 22.13 -0.45
N ARG A 188 1.97 21.43 0.06
CA ARG A 188 2.81 20.50 -0.70
C ARG A 188 2.01 19.36 -1.32
N GLY A 189 0.97 18.89 -0.64
CA GLY A 189 0.10 17.82 -1.11
C GLY A 189 0.40 16.48 -0.46
N GLU A 190 -0.66 15.70 -0.25
CA GLU A 190 -0.67 14.47 0.55
C GLU A 190 0.31 13.40 0.04
N VAL A 191 0.53 13.32 -1.28
CA VAL A 191 1.46 12.34 -1.88
C VAL A 191 2.91 12.49 -1.41
N PHE A 192 3.27 13.64 -0.83
CA PHE A 192 4.59 13.90 -0.26
C PHE A 192 4.62 13.81 1.27
N ASP A 193 3.50 13.51 1.91
CA ASP A 193 3.43 13.31 3.35
C ASP A 193 3.99 11.94 3.75
N GLU A 194 4.58 11.88 4.94
CA GLU A 194 5.26 10.67 5.43
C GLU A 194 4.31 9.47 5.47
N SER A 195 3.06 9.66 5.90
CA SER A 195 2.06 8.58 5.94
C SER A 195 1.80 7.99 4.55
N PHE A 196 1.66 8.83 3.52
CA PHE A 196 1.46 8.37 2.15
C PHE A 196 2.68 7.60 1.65
N ILE A 197 3.88 8.17 1.81
CA ILE A 197 5.14 7.55 1.39
C ILE A 197 5.34 6.22 2.11
N ARG A 198 5.01 6.14 3.39
CA ARG A 198 5.15 4.93 4.20
C ARG A 198 4.21 3.83 3.75
N GLY A 199 2.93 4.14 3.52
CA GLY A 199 1.98 3.16 3.00
C GLY A 199 2.34 2.70 1.58
N LEU A 200 2.77 3.61 0.70
CA LEU A 200 3.28 3.27 -0.63
C LEU A 200 4.52 2.38 -0.55
N ARG A 201 5.45 2.68 0.36
CA ARG A 201 6.63 1.83 0.59
C ARG A 201 6.24 0.47 1.14
N ASN A 202 5.18 0.38 1.95
CA ASN A 202 4.66 -0.89 2.40
C ASN A 202 4.16 -1.76 1.23
N LEU A 203 3.37 -1.19 0.32
CA LEU A 203 2.94 -1.88 -0.92
C LEU A 203 4.15 -2.33 -1.76
N TYR A 204 5.14 -1.46 -1.93
CA TYR A 204 6.37 -1.79 -2.64
C TYR A 204 7.15 -2.92 -1.97
N LEU A 205 7.31 -2.87 -0.66
CA LEU A 205 8.03 -3.87 0.12
C LEU A 205 7.37 -5.25 -0.04
N LEU A 206 6.04 -5.30 0.05
CA LEU A 206 5.27 -6.53 -0.14
C LEU A 206 5.37 -7.06 -1.57
N SER A 207 5.42 -6.19 -2.59
CA SER A 207 5.63 -6.64 -3.97
C SER A 207 7.07 -7.15 -4.22
N ILE A 208 8.09 -6.56 -3.58
CA ILE A 208 9.46 -7.13 -3.60
C ILE A 208 9.44 -8.52 -2.98
N LEU A 209 8.76 -8.71 -1.84
CA LEU A 209 8.66 -10.01 -1.18
C LEU A 209 8.03 -11.06 -2.11
N GLN A 210 6.99 -10.69 -2.87
CA GLN A 210 6.37 -11.57 -3.86
C GLN A 210 7.35 -11.91 -5.00
N CYS A 211 8.00 -10.92 -5.62
CA CYS A 211 9.02 -11.12 -6.65
C CYS A 211 10.15 -12.03 -6.18
N TYR A 212 10.66 -11.80 -4.96
CA TYR A 212 11.69 -12.64 -4.34
C TYR A 212 11.18 -14.05 -4.06
N GLY A 213 9.91 -14.19 -3.67
CA GLY A 213 9.24 -15.47 -3.50
C GLY A 213 9.27 -16.33 -4.76
N PHE A 214 9.13 -15.72 -5.95
CA PHE A 214 9.24 -16.38 -7.26
C PHE A 214 10.68 -16.67 -7.66
N ASN A 215 11.61 -15.74 -7.43
CA ASN A 215 13.02 -15.91 -7.76
C ASN A 215 13.92 -15.76 -6.54
N ARG A 216 13.95 -16.81 -5.72
CA ARG A 216 14.71 -16.83 -4.47
C ARG A 216 16.23 -16.71 -4.69
N LEU A 217 16.75 -17.11 -5.84
CA LEU A 217 18.20 -17.04 -6.12
C LEU A 217 18.69 -15.62 -6.44
N ASP A 218 17.78 -14.67 -6.64
CA ASP A 218 18.15 -13.28 -6.91
C ASP A 218 18.63 -12.57 -5.65
N THR A 219 19.95 -12.45 -5.51
CA THR A 219 20.58 -11.77 -4.38
C THR A 219 20.27 -10.27 -4.36
N LYS A 220 20.06 -9.65 -5.53
CA LYS A 220 19.72 -8.22 -5.59
C LYS A 220 18.32 -7.96 -5.05
N LEU A 221 17.36 -8.82 -5.35
CA LEU A 221 16.02 -8.73 -4.76
C LEU A 221 16.06 -8.95 -3.25
N ALA A 222 16.91 -9.86 -2.76
CA ALA A 222 17.06 -10.10 -1.33
C ALA A 222 17.69 -8.90 -0.58
N GLU A 223 18.74 -8.31 -1.13
CA GLU A 223 19.37 -7.07 -0.64
C GLU A 223 18.36 -5.92 -0.63
N LYS A 224 17.60 -5.78 -1.73
CA LYS A 224 16.57 -4.75 -1.84
C LYS A 224 15.45 -4.93 -0.82
N LEU A 225 14.97 -6.16 -0.62
CA LEU A 225 13.92 -6.48 0.37
C LEU A 225 14.32 -6.05 1.78
N THR A 226 15.55 -6.37 2.19
CA THR A 226 16.06 -6.04 3.53
C THR A 226 16.34 -4.55 3.67
N ALA A 227 16.92 -3.91 2.64
CA ALA A 227 17.16 -2.47 2.64
C ALA A 227 15.87 -1.65 2.74
N GLU A 228 14.83 -2.01 1.99
CA GLU A 228 13.53 -1.34 2.04
C GLU A 228 12.82 -1.54 3.38
N ALA A 229 12.91 -2.74 3.96
CA ALA A 229 12.39 -3.00 5.31
C ALA A 229 13.10 -2.12 6.36
N ASP A 230 14.42 -1.96 6.27
CA ASP A 230 15.17 -1.09 7.19
C ASP A 230 14.85 0.40 6.98
N ILE A 231 14.63 0.85 5.74
CA ILE A 231 14.16 2.22 5.47
C ILE A 231 12.78 2.45 6.10
N LEU A 232 11.87 1.49 5.95
CA LEU A 232 10.52 1.58 6.52
C LEU A 232 10.55 1.60 8.05
N LEU A 233 11.39 0.79 8.69
CA LEU A 233 11.57 0.81 10.15
C LEU A 233 12.16 2.14 10.62
N ARG A 234 13.18 2.67 9.93
CA ARG A 234 13.75 3.98 10.27
C ARG A 234 12.74 5.12 10.16
N SER A 235 11.86 5.09 9.15
CA SER A 235 10.85 6.16 9.01
C SER A 235 9.83 6.18 10.16
N LEU A 236 9.61 5.05 10.83
CA LEU A 236 8.77 4.94 12.03
C LEU A 236 9.47 5.47 13.29
N GLU A 237 10.80 5.48 13.31
CA GLU A 237 11.60 6.02 14.40
C GLU A 237 11.73 7.54 14.28
N THR A 238 11.91 8.05 13.06
CA THR A 238 12.11 9.49 12.80
C THR A 238 10.82 10.30 12.75
N ASP A 239 9.70 9.64 12.40
CA ASP A 239 8.35 10.19 12.45
C ASP A 239 7.48 9.21 13.25
N PRO A 240 7.41 9.34 14.58
CA PRO A 240 6.66 8.44 15.42
C PRO A 240 5.14 8.65 15.28
N ALA A 241 4.37 7.63 15.70
CA ALA A 241 2.92 7.67 15.64
C ALA A 241 2.35 8.91 16.36
N PRO A 242 1.26 9.49 15.82
CA PRO A 242 0.53 10.52 16.54
C PRO A 242 0.01 9.95 17.88
N GLY A 243 -0.17 10.83 18.86
CA GLY A 243 -0.57 10.44 20.22
C GLY A 243 -1.95 9.78 20.29
N ASP A 244 -2.37 9.39 21.50
CA ASP A 244 -3.54 8.53 21.74
C ASP A 244 -4.90 9.08 21.26
N ASN A 245 -4.97 10.36 20.89
CA ASN A 245 -6.18 10.99 20.33
C ASN A 245 -6.30 10.83 18.79
N ALA A 246 -5.34 10.16 18.14
CA ALA A 246 -5.37 9.94 16.70
C ALA A 246 -6.40 8.88 16.29
N ASP A 247 -6.86 8.97 15.03
CA ASP A 247 -7.68 7.92 14.40
C ASP A 247 -7.00 6.55 14.56
N PRO A 248 -7.61 5.58 15.26
CA PRO A 248 -7.01 4.26 15.47
C PRO A 248 -6.66 3.57 14.15
N GLY A 249 -7.53 3.70 13.14
CA GLY A 249 -7.30 3.12 11.82
C GLY A 249 -6.06 3.72 11.16
N PHE A 250 -5.87 5.03 11.23
CA PHE A 250 -4.72 5.73 10.67
C PHE A 250 -3.43 5.29 11.36
N LYS A 251 -3.42 5.24 12.70
CA LYS A 251 -2.26 4.79 13.46
C LYS A 251 -1.89 3.35 13.10
N LEU A 252 -2.86 2.45 13.09
CA LEU A 252 -2.63 1.05 12.76
C LEU A 252 -2.10 0.87 11.33
N SER A 253 -2.75 1.49 10.33
CA SER A 253 -2.36 1.35 8.92
C SER A 253 -0.97 1.90 8.62
N PHE A 254 -0.67 3.10 9.11
CA PHE A 254 0.55 3.82 8.73
C PHE A 254 1.66 3.72 9.76
N TYR A 255 1.50 2.97 10.84
CA TYR A 255 2.60 2.77 11.80
C TYR A 255 2.75 1.30 12.15
N ASP A 256 1.71 0.68 12.70
CA ASP A 256 1.82 -0.66 13.25
C ASP A 256 1.88 -1.72 12.14
N TYR A 257 1.04 -1.64 11.12
CA TYR A 257 1.05 -2.60 10.00
C TYR A 257 2.31 -2.45 9.13
N CYS A 258 2.79 -1.22 8.94
CA CYS A 258 4.06 -0.95 8.27
C CYS A 258 5.24 -1.57 9.03
N ARG A 259 5.26 -1.44 10.37
CA ARG A 259 6.25 -2.08 11.24
C ARG A 259 6.19 -3.60 11.11
N GLY A 260 4.98 -4.15 11.20
CA GLY A 260 4.73 -5.57 11.12
C GLY A 260 5.19 -6.18 9.81
N SER A 261 4.85 -5.53 8.69
CA SER A 261 5.27 -5.93 7.34
C SER A 261 6.78 -5.90 7.18
N ALA A 262 7.46 -4.85 7.67
CA ALA A 262 8.91 -4.74 7.63
C ALA A 262 9.60 -5.89 8.38
N TYR A 263 9.15 -6.19 9.61
CA TYR A 263 9.69 -7.32 10.36
C TYR A 263 9.37 -8.66 9.70
N ALA A 264 8.17 -8.84 9.15
CA ALA A 264 7.81 -10.07 8.43
C ALA A 264 8.71 -10.31 7.21
N CYS A 265 9.06 -9.26 6.46
CA CYS A 265 10.00 -9.36 5.33
C CYS A 265 11.40 -9.77 5.78
N LYS A 266 11.92 -9.19 6.87
CA LYS A 266 13.21 -9.59 7.47
C LYS A 266 13.17 -11.03 7.96
N ALA A 267 12.07 -11.43 8.62
CA ALA A 267 11.86 -12.78 9.09
C ALA A 267 11.85 -13.80 7.93
N PHE A 268 11.16 -13.48 6.84
CA PHE A 268 11.11 -14.31 5.65
C PHE A 268 12.50 -14.51 5.04
N PHE A 269 13.28 -13.44 4.90
CA PHE A 269 14.64 -13.49 4.38
C PHE A 269 15.53 -14.44 5.22
N HIS A 270 15.55 -14.26 6.55
CA HIS A 270 16.34 -15.13 7.43
C HIS A 270 15.83 -16.58 7.43
N SER A 271 14.51 -16.79 7.41
CA SER A 271 13.93 -18.14 7.30
C SER A 271 14.37 -18.83 6.01
N ASP A 272 14.50 -18.10 4.91
CA ASP A 272 14.95 -18.65 3.65
C ASP A 272 16.47 -18.93 3.63
N LEU A 273 17.31 -18.07 4.24
CA LEU A 273 18.73 -18.36 4.44
C LEU A 273 18.95 -19.65 5.25
N ALA A 274 18.20 -19.81 6.36
CA ALA A 274 18.25 -21.03 7.17
C ALA A 274 17.84 -22.26 6.35
N ARG A 275 16.77 -22.17 5.55
CA ARG A 275 16.31 -23.26 4.67
C ARG A 275 17.36 -23.68 3.64
N ARG A 276 18.21 -22.76 3.20
CA ARG A 276 19.32 -23.03 2.27
C ARG A 276 20.58 -23.56 2.96
N GLY A 277 20.55 -23.75 4.29
CA GLY A 277 21.69 -24.25 5.06
C GLY A 277 22.70 -23.18 5.48
N SER A 278 22.41 -21.89 5.25
CA SER A 278 23.30 -20.80 5.67
C SER A 278 23.05 -20.48 7.15
N SER A 279 24.08 -20.63 7.99
CA SER A 279 24.05 -20.32 9.43
C SER A 279 22.72 -20.68 10.08
N VAL A 280 22.30 -21.95 9.94
CA VAL A 280 20.92 -22.40 10.15
C VAL A 280 20.38 -21.97 11.50
N GLU A 281 21.12 -22.19 12.58
CA GLU A 281 20.70 -21.86 13.95
C GLU A 281 20.49 -20.35 14.11
N GLN A 282 21.48 -19.55 13.68
CA GLN A 282 21.42 -18.09 13.79
C GLN A 282 20.27 -17.50 12.97
N ASN A 283 20.12 -17.94 11.73
CA ASN A 283 19.07 -17.45 10.84
C ASN A 283 17.67 -17.92 11.28
N SER A 284 17.54 -19.12 11.84
CA SER A 284 16.29 -19.62 12.42
C SER A 284 15.87 -18.80 13.64
N GLN A 285 16.83 -18.47 14.52
CA GLN A 285 16.59 -17.62 15.68
C GLN A 285 16.15 -16.22 15.25
N LEU A 286 16.91 -15.56 14.36
CA LEU A 286 16.56 -14.23 13.84
C LEU A 286 15.19 -14.22 13.16
N ALA A 287 14.87 -15.25 12.37
CA ALA A 287 13.55 -15.37 11.75
C ALA A 287 12.44 -15.45 12.81
N GLY A 288 12.64 -16.24 13.87
CA GLY A 288 11.67 -16.36 14.96
C GLY A 288 11.47 -15.08 15.75
N GLU A 289 12.55 -14.34 16.02
CA GLU A 289 12.51 -13.02 16.69
C GLU A 289 11.75 -12.00 15.84
N TYR A 290 12.09 -11.89 14.55
CA TYR A 290 11.40 -10.96 13.65
C TYR A 290 9.93 -11.33 13.42
N TYR A 291 9.57 -12.61 13.31
CA TYR A 291 8.15 -12.99 13.20
C TYR A 291 7.36 -12.69 14.48
N LEU A 292 7.98 -12.75 15.66
CA LEU A 292 7.35 -12.32 16.90
C LEU A 292 7.08 -10.81 16.87
N GLN A 293 8.09 -10.01 16.54
CA GLN A 293 7.94 -8.56 16.42
C GLN A 293 6.91 -8.17 15.36
N ALA A 294 6.85 -8.93 14.26
CA ALA A 294 5.82 -8.76 13.25
C ALA A 294 4.43 -9.00 13.83
N ALA A 295 4.21 -10.14 14.50
CA ALA A 295 2.92 -10.48 15.10
C ALA A 295 2.46 -9.44 16.14
N GLU A 296 3.36 -8.97 17.00
CA GLU A 296 3.07 -7.97 18.04
C GLU A 296 2.66 -6.61 17.46
N ALA A 297 2.99 -6.33 16.20
CA ALA A 297 2.58 -5.10 15.53
C ALA A 297 1.16 -5.17 14.93
N TYR A 298 0.53 -6.35 14.89
CA TYR A 298 -0.86 -6.49 14.44
C TYR A 298 -1.80 -6.70 15.63
N PRO A 299 -3.02 -6.13 15.59
CA PRO A 299 -4.11 -6.49 16.49
C PRO A 299 -4.33 -7.99 16.53
N VAL A 300 -4.73 -8.51 17.68
CA VAL A 300 -4.92 -9.95 17.91
C VAL A 300 -6.01 -10.57 17.04
N ASP A 301 -6.94 -9.75 16.53
CA ASP A 301 -8.02 -10.12 15.62
C ASP A 301 -7.64 -10.00 14.14
N ASP A 302 -6.43 -9.56 13.80
CA ASP A 302 -5.93 -9.58 12.42
C ASP A 302 -5.33 -10.95 12.07
N GLU A 303 -5.58 -11.45 10.86
CA GLU A 303 -5.03 -12.73 10.40
C GLU A 303 -3.50 -12.73 10.33
N HIS A 304 -2.85 -11.59 10.11
CA HIS A 304 -1.39 -11.53 10.06
C HIS A 304 -0.78 -11.81 11.44
N HIS A 305 -1.46 -11.42 12.53
CA HIS A 305 -1.03 -11.74 13.89
C HIS A 305 -0.86 -13.25 14.07
N CYS A 306 -1.91 -14.03 13.79
CA CYS A 306 -1.86 -15.47 13.96
C CYS A 306 -0.96 -16.17 12.93
N GLN A 307 -0.91 -15.65 11.69
CA GLN A 307 -0.01 -16.18 10.66
C GLN A 307 1.45 -16.05 11.06
N TYR A 308 1.89 -14.89 11.55
CA TYR A 308 3.29 -14.69 11.93
C TYR A 308 3.67 -15.44 13.20
N LEU A 309 2.74 -15.58 14.16
CA LEU A 309 2.94 -16.50 15.28
C LEU A 309 3.16 -17.94 14.78
N ASN A 310 2.34 -18.43 13.86
CA ASN A 310 2.51 -19.77 13.27
C ASN A 310 3.86 -19.93 12.55
N LYS A 311 4.26 -18.94 11.73
CA LYS A 311 5.55 -18.96 11.03
C LYS A 311 6.74 -19.00 11.98
N ARG A 312 6.66 -18.33 13.12
CA ARG A 312 7.66 -18.45 14.19
C ARG A 312 7.81 -19.89 14.68
N TRP A 313 6.71 -20.60 14.91
CA TRP A 313 6.78 -22.00 15.37
C TRP A 313 7.47 -22.91 14.34
N ILE A 314 7.21 -22.70 13.04
CA ILE A 314 7.83 -23.47 11.95
C ILE A 314 9.31 -23.11 11.74
N SER A 315 9.71 -21.87 12.05
CA SER A 315 11.08 -21.40 11.83
C SER A 315 12.05 -21.78 12.94
N TRP A 316 11.58 -22.24 14.10
CA TRP A 316 12.45 -22.80 15.12
C TRP A 316 12.89 -24.21 14.69
N PRO A 317 14.19 -24.56 14.79
CA PRO A 317 14.59 -25.94 14.62
C PRO A 317 13.85 -26.74 15.69
N ASP A 318 13.13 -27.78 15.29
CA ASP A 318 12.57 -28.76 16.22
C ASP A 318 13.70 -29.25 17.16
N PHE A 319 13.79 -28.64 18.33
CA PHE A 319 14.54 -29.18 19.44
C PHE A 319 13.73 -30.37 19.95
N GLY A 320 14.02 -31.53 19.35
CA GLY A 320 13.81 -32.86 19.89
C GLY A 320 12.55 -33.04 20.73
N CYS A 321 11.47 -33.45 20.10
CA CYS A 321 10.67 -34.52 20.67
C CYS A 321 10.91 -35.79 19.85
N ARG A 322 11.35 -36.82 20.58
CA ARG A 322 11.68 -38.17 20.11
C ARG A 322 10.49 -38.87 19.46
#